data_AF-H2ZQZ6-F1
#
_entry.id   AF-H2ZQZ6-F1
#
_cell.length_a   1.000
_cell.length_b   1.000
_cell.length_c   1.000
_cell.angle_alpha   90.00
_cell.angle_beta   90.00
_cell.angle_gamma   90.00
#
_symmetry.space_group_name_H-M   'P 1'
#
loop_
_entity.id
_entity.type
_entity.pdbx_description
1 polymer ?
#
loop_
_entity_poly.entity_id
_entity_poly.type
_entity_poly.pdbx_seq_one_letter_code
_entity_poly.pdbx_strand_id
1 'polypeptide(L)'
;AVDDFNPCEPNPCGNNGECELEPGGIERVCKCLPGFLGEYCEIDVKECDSAPCQNEGTCSDNKMPNHYDCACLPMWEGINCETEKIPCDPNPCEHGGTCRSVDFEAM
;
A
#
# COMPACT_ATOMS: atom_id res chain seq x y z
N ALA A 1 37.39 5.96 -30.64
CA ALA A 1 37.01 5.43 -29.33
C ALA A 1 35.49 5.50 -29.28
N VAL A 2 34.83 4.36 -29.38
CA VAL A 2 33.41 4.30 -28.99
C VAL A 2 33.49 4.23 -27.47
N ASP A 3 33.04 5.29 -26.82
CA ASP A 3 33.09 5.40 -25.38
C ASP A 3 32.30 4.21 -24.79
N ASP A 4 32.94 3.42 -23.94
CA ASP A 4 32.36 2.29 -23.21
C ASP A 4 31.54 2.85 -22.04
N PHE A 5 30.59 3.74 -22.36
CA PHE A 5 29.73 4.37 -21.39
C PHE A 5 28.60 3.41 -21.08
N ASN A 6 28.71 2.69 -19.97
CA ASN A 6 27.61 1.91 -19.42
C ASN A 6 26.69 2.86 -18.63
N PRO A 7 25.46 3.15 -19.12
CA PRO A 7 24.56 4.08 -18.44
C PRO A 7 23.98 3.52 -17.12
N CYS A 8 24.21 2.24 -16.81
CA CYS A 8 23.87 1.63 -15.52
C CYS A 8 25.03 1.62 -14.50
N GLU A 9 26.20 2.18 -14.82
CA GLU A 9 27.36 2.19 -13.92
C GLU A 9 27.90 3.61 -13.70
N PRO A 10 27.82 4.17 -12.47
CA PRO A 10 27.18 3.59 -11.28
C PRO A 10 25.65 3.53 -11.42
N ASN A 11 25.00 2.61 -10.70
CA ASN A 11 23.54 2.43 -10.78
C ASN A 11 22.80 3.77 -10.56
N PRO A 12 22.10 4.32 -11.57
CA PRO A 12 21.42 5.59 -11.45
C PRO A 12 20.06 5.48 -10.75
N CYS A 13 19.54 4.26 -10.56
CA CYS A 13 18.23 4.01 -9.94
C CYS A 13 18.29 4.23 -8.43
N GLY A 14 17.47 5.16 -7.94
CA GLY A 14 17.23 5.40 -6.53
C GLY A 14 16.44 4.27 -5.87
N ASN A 15 16.35 4.33 -4.54
CA ASN A 15 15.49 3.46 -3.73
C ASN A 15 15.64 1.96 -4.05
N ASN A 16 16.89 1.51 -4.23
CA ASN A 16 17.25 0.13 -4.55
C ASN A 16 16.64 -0.39 -5.86
N GLY A 17 16.29 0.50 -6.79
CA GLY A 17 15.84 0.13 -8.14
C GLY A 17 16.91 -0.61 -8.94
N GLU A 18 16.46 -1.49 -9.82
CA GLU A 18 17.30 -2.28 -10.71
C GLU A 18 17.45 -1.58 -12.06
N CYS A 19 18.69 -1.34 -12.49
CA CYS A 19 18.97 -0.74 -13.80
C CYS A 19 19.10 -1.82 -14.87
N GLU A 20 18.35 -1.68 -15.95
CA GLU A 20 18.43 -2.55 -17.11
C GLU A 20 18.77 -1.76 -18.38
N LEU A 21 19.61 -2.35 -19.23
CA LEU A 21 19.92 -1.80 -20.54
C LEU A 21 18.86 -2.24 -21.54
N GLU A 22 18.33 -1.28 -22.29
CA GLU A 22 17.42 -1.56 -23.40
C GLU A 22 18.18 -2.20 -24.58
N PRO A 23 17.46 -2.87 -25.51
CA PRO A 23 18.06 -3.45 -26.71
C PRO A 23 18.84 -2.40 -27.51
N GLY A 24 20.17 -2.55 -27.56
CA GLY A 24 21.07 -1.57 -28.20
C GLY A 24 22.08 -0.93 -27.24
N GLY A 25 21.93 -1.11 -25.93
CA GLY A 25 22.95 -0.81 -24.92
C GLY A 25 23.26 0.68 -24.69
N ILE A 26 22.49 1.58 -25.30
CA ILE A 26 22.66 3.04 -25.19
C ILE A 26 21.58 3.70 -24.32
N GLU A 27 20.43 3.04 -24.16
CA GLU A 27 19.32 3.48 -23.33
C GLU A 27 19.20 2.56 -22.11
N ARG A 28 18.75 3.14 -20.99
CA ARG A 28 18.57 2.43 -19.71
C ARG A 28 17.16 2.65 -19.18
N VAL A 29 16.65 1.68 -18.45
CA VAL A 29 15.39 1.76 -17.72
C VAL A 29 15.63 1.38 -16.25
N CYS A 30 14.96 2.06 -15.33
CA CYS A 30 14.91 1.61 -13.94
C CYS A 30 13.65 0.80 -13.67
N LYS A 31 13.84 -0.41 -13.15
CA LYS A 31 12.79 -1.18 -12.52
C LYS A 31 12.69 -0.79 -11.05
N CYS A 32 11.64 -0.06 -10.71
CA CYS A 32 11.39 0.39 -9.36
C CYS A 32 10.82 -0.72 -8.49
N LEU A 33 11.25 -0.75 -7.22
CA LEU A 33 10.59 -1.57 -6.21
C LEU A 33 9.16 -1.04 -5.97
N PRO A 34 8.23 -1.89 -5.49
CA PRO A 34 6.89 -1.45 -5.11
C PRO A 34 6.94 -0.26 -4.15
N GLY A 35 6.06 0.73 -4.36
CA GLY A 35 6.04 1.96 -3.58
C GLY A 35 6.89 3.09 -4.15
N PHE A 36 7.61 2.86 -5.26
CA PHE A 36 8.39 3.90 -5.93
C PHE A 36 8.04 4.04 -7.41
N LEU A 37 8.15 5.28 -7.91
CA LEU A 37 7.90 5.67 -9.30
C LEU A 37 8.95 6.68 -9.77
N GLY A 38 8.87 7.06 -11.04
CA GLY A 38 9.80 8.00 -11.68
C GLY A 38 10.82 7.31 -12.58
N GLU A 39 11.52 8.09 -13.38
CA GLU A 39 12.53 7.59 -14.33
C GLU A 39 13.75 6.99 -13.60
N TYR A 40 13.99 7.42 -12.36
CA TYR A 40 15.08 6.99 -11.49
C TYR A 40 14.56 6.40 -10.18
N CYS A 41 13.28 6.01 -10.09
CA CYS A 41 12.64 5.52 -8.87
C CYS A 41 12.74 6.50 -7.70
N GLU A 42 12.78 7.80 -7.99
CA GLU A 42 13.00 8.88 -7.03
C GLU A 42 11.72 9.36 -6.33
N ILE A 43 10.55 8.96 -6.85
CA ILE A 43 9.25 9.39 -6.36
C ILE A 43 8.70 8.31 -5.43
N ASP A 44 8.49 8.66 -4.18
CA ASP A 44 7.76 7.82 -3.21
C ASP A 44 6.25 7.92 -3.51
N VAL A 45 5.59 6.77 -3.64
CA VAL A 45 4.15 6.71 -3.89
C VAL A 45 3.40 7.19 -2.65
N LYS A 46 2.33 7.95 -2.86
CA LYS A 46 1.36 8.25 -1.81
C LYS A 46 0.20 7.29 -1.96
N GLU A 47 0.24 6.20 -1.23
CA GLU A 47 -0.75 5.13 -1.32
C GLU A 47 -2.17 5.65 -1.07
N CYS A 48 -2.32 6.65 -0.19
CA CYS A 48 -3.62 7.26 0.09
C CYS A 48 -4.21 8.10 -1.05
N ASP A 49 -3.43 8.53 -2.04
CA ASP A 49 -3.95 9.29 -3.20
C ASP A 49 -4.93 8.46 -4.04
N SER A 50 -4.83 7.13 -3.96
CA SER A 50 -5.76 6.19 -4.61
C SER A 50 -7.07 5.99 -3.84
N ALA A 51 -7.21 6.60 -2.66
CA ALA A 51 -8.31 6.43 -1.72
C ALA A 51 -8.67 4.94 -1.46
N PRO A 52 -7.71 4.14 -0.94
CA PRO A 52 -7.92 2.70 -0.80
C PRO A 52 -8.90 2.31 0.32
N CYS A 53 -9.04 3.15 1.35
CA CYS A 53 -9.93 2.91 2.48
C CYS A 53 -11.40 3.12 2.08
N GLN A 54 -12.21 2.09 2.28
CA GLN A 54 -13.65 2.08 2.00
C GLN A 54 -14.45 2.53 3.23
N ASN A 55 -15.76 2.69 3.04
CA ASN A 55 -16.73 2.92 4.12
C ASN A 55 -16.35 4.07 5.08
N GLU A 56 -15.92 5.19 4.49
CA GLU A 56 -15.50 6.41 5.20
C GLU A 56 -14.31 6.21 6.15
N GLY A 57 -13.52 5.15 5.92
CA GLY A 57 -12.25 4.95 6.60
C GLY A 57 -11.26 6.08 6.31
N THR A 58 -10.51 6.50 7.33
CA THR A 58 -9.47 7.52 7.17
C THR A 58 -8.14 6.88 6.80
N CYS A 59 -7.59 7.24 5.64
CA CYS A 59 -6.29 6.77 5.17
C CYS A 59 -5.13 7.58 5.76
N SER A 60 -4.03 6.92 6.09
CA SER A 60 -2.75 7.55 6.42
C SER A 60 -1.60 6.88 5.67
N ASP A 61 -0.81 7.66 4.93
CA ASP A 61 0.40 7.15 4.28
C ASP A 61 1.41 6.69 5.34
N ASN A 62 2.08 5.57 5.10
CA ASN A 62 3.10 5.07 6.00
C ASN A 62 4.48 5.64 5.63
N LYS A 63 5.44 5.50 6.55
CA LYS A 63 6.86 5.80 6.25
C LYS A 63 7.52 4.67 5.45
N MET A 64 6.96 3.46 5.53
CA MET A 64 7.40 2.34 4.71
C MET A 64 6.73 2.44 3.34
N PRO A 65 7.49 2.42 2.24
CA PRO A 65 6.94 2.43 0.88
C PRO A 65 6.00 1.24 0.66
N ASN A 66 5.02 1.42 -0.22
CA ASN A 66 4.01 0.41 -0.54
C ASN A 66 3.19 -0.03 0.68
N HIS A 67 2.96 0.90 1.61
CA HIS A 67 2.22 0.64 2.83
C HIS A 67 1.38 1.86 3.24
N TYR A 68 0.18 1.59 3.71
CA TYR A 68 -0.75 2.58 4.25
C TYR A 68 -1.57 1.94 5.37
N ASP A 69 -2.18 2.79 6.17
CA ASP A 69 -3.06 2.37 7.26
C ASP A 69 -4.45 2.97 7.05
N CYS A 70 -5.49 2.13 7.20
CA CYS A 70 -6.88 2.56 7.23
C CYS A 70 -7.41 2.54 8.66
N ALA A 71 -7.81 3.71 9.16
CA ALA A 71 -8.57 3.82 10.39
C ALA A 71 -10.07 3.63 10.07
N CYS A 72 -10.59 2.44 10.38
CA CYS A 72 -11.98 2.09 10.11
C CYS A 72 -12.97 2.64 11.14
N LEU A 73 -14.18 2.97 10.69
CA LEU A 73 -15.30 3.26 11.58
C LEU A 73 -15.71 2.01 12.39
N PRO A 74 -16.45 2.17 13.51
CA PRO A 74 -16.72 1.07 14.45
C PRO A 74 -17.38 -0.19 13.86
N MET A 75 -18.13 -0.05 12.76
CA MET A 75 -18.85 -1.14 12.09
C MET A 75 -18.06 -1.76 10.94
N TRP A 76 -16.79 -1.40 10.73
CA TRP A 76 -15.99 -1.88 9.61
C TRP A 76 -14.62 -2.41 10.04
N GLU A 77 -14.10 -3.38 9.30
CA GLU A 77 -12.79 -4.00 9.42
C GLU A 77 -12.22 -4.45 8.07
N GLY A 78 -11.05 -5.06 8.09
CA GLY A 78 -10.25 -5.38 6.92
C GLY A 78 -9.16 -4.34 6.71
N ILE A 79 -8.25 -4.63 5.77
CA ILE A 79 -7.12 -3.73 5.47
C ILE A 79 -7.64 -2.41 4.90
N ASN A 80 -8.75 -2.46 4.17
CA ASN A 80 -9.39 -1.34 3.49
C ASN A 80 -10.74 -0.98 4.11
N CYS A 81 -11.03 -1.43 5.32
CA CYS A 81 -12.36 -1.26 5.94
C CYS A 81 -13.51 -1.80 5.07
N GLU A 82 -13.24 -2.85 4.29
CA GLU A 82 -14.15 -3.43 3.30
C GLU A 82 -15.15 -4.42 3.90
N THR A 83 -14.91 -4.88 5.12
CA THR A 83 -15.72 -5.92 5.78
C THR A 83 -16.56 -5.30 6.88
N GLU A 84 -17.86 -5.59 6.89
CA GLU A 84 -18.75 -5.18 7.98
C GLU A 84 -18.47 -6.04 9.22
N LYS A 85 -18.29 -5.38 10.38
CA LYS A 85 -18.18 -6.06 11.67
C LYS A 85 -19.56 -6.48 12.13
N ILE A 86 -19.71 -7.77 12.44
CA ILE A 86 -20.92 -8.34 13.03
C ILE A 86 -20.63 -8.64 14.50
N PRO A 87 -21.12 -7.83 15.48
CA PRO A 87 -20.71 -7.93 16.89
C PRO A 87 -20.93 -9.28 17.57
N CYS A 88 -21.81 -10.12 17.01
CA CYS A 88 -22.13 -11.45 17.53
C CYS A 88 -21.83 -12.58 16.54
N ASP A 89 -21.10 -12.31 15.46
CA ASP A 89 -20.70 -13.32 14.49
C ASP A 89 -19.22 -13.19 14.13
N PRO A 90 -18.35 -14.12 14.59
CA PRO A 90 -18.67 -15.23 15.47
C PRO A 90 -19.02 -14.78 16.90
N ASN A 91 -19.73 -15.60 17.67
CA ASN A 91 -20.06 -15.29 19.07
C ASN A 91 -18.77 -15.07 19.89
N PRO A 92 -18.49 -13.83 20.35
CA PRO A 92 -17.26 -13.53 21.08
C PRO A 92 -17.33 -13.94 22.55
N CYS A 93 -18.49 -14.38 23.04
CA CYS A 93 -18.68 -14.75 24.44
C CYS A 93 -18.08 -16.12 24.73
N GLU A 94 -17.04 -16.14 25.57
CA GLU A 94 -16.41 -17.37 26.07
C GLU A 94 -17.32 -18.16 27.03
N HIS A 95 -16.97 -19.44 27.26
CA HIS A 95 -17.63 -20.35 28.22
C HIS A 95 -19.15 -20.54 28.02
N GLY A 96 -19.64 -20.45 26.78
CA GLY A 96 -21.05 -20.66 26.45
C GLY A 96 -21.94 -19.44 26.74
N GLY A 97 -21.36 -18.25 26.86
CA GLY A 97 -22.15 -17.01 26.93
C GLY A 97 -22.97 -16.76 25.66
N THR A 98 -24.10 -16.07 25.81
CA THR A 98 -24.97 -15.69 24.69
C THR A 98 -24.73 -14.23 24.32
N CYS A 99 -24.23 -13.98 23.12
CA CYS A 99 -24.09 -12.63 22.58
C CYS A 99 -25.46 -12.06 22.16
N ARG A 100 -25.63 -10.76 22.35
CA ARG A 100 -26.78 -9.99 21.85
C ARG A 100 -26.27 -8.70 21.22
N SER A 101 -26.61 -8.47 19.94
CA SER A 101 -26.37 -7.18 19.31
C SER A 101 -27.25 -6.14 19.98
N VAL A 102 -26.67 -4.98 20.29
CA VAL A 102 -27.41 -3.80 20.72
C VAL A 102 -27.30 -2.79 19.59
N ASP A 103 -28.37 -2.62 18.84
CA ASP A 103 -28.38 -1.73 17.67
C ASP A 103 -28.40 -0.28 18.17
N PHE A 104 -27.43 0.53 17.73
CA PHE A 104 -27.28 1.93 18.15
C PHE A 104 -28.24 2.90 17.44
N GLU A 105 -29.08 2.44 16.51
CA GLU A 105 -30.06 3.29 15.79
C GLU A 105 -31.42 3.43 16.50
N ALA A 106 -31.53 3.04 17.77
CA ALA A 106 -32.76 3.15 18.54
C ALA A 106 -32.73 4.27 19.60
N MET A 107 -32.23 5.46 19.24
CA MET A 107 -32.42 6.69 20.02
C MET A 107 -33.11 7.78 19.20
#